data_AF-D8R862-F1
#
_entry.id   AF-D8R862-F1
#
_cell.length_a   1.000
_cell.length_b   1.000
_cell.length_c   1.000
_cell.angle_alpha   90.00
_cell.angle_beta   90.00
_cell.angle_gamma   90.00
#
_symmetry.space_group_name_H-M   'P 1'
#
loop_
_entity.id
_entity.type
_entity.pdbx_description
1 polymer ?
#
loop_
_entity_poly.entity_id
_entity_poly.type
_entity_poly.pdbx_seq_one_letter_code
_entity_poly.pdbx_strand_id
1 'polypeptide(L)'
;MRGGGEQERQCGCGATATLIRKIFRKNLMRSDNYNRSGFGYKKETLERLDQEYNTSDMLKSLKENSYTWGDKQFPDQHIWLTNEIIHNPTVNQKLEEMEIKMIPVEDKVKDFSVVKEKDVVVFPAFGATVQEMQLLAEKKVQIVDTTCPWVAKVWNSVEKHKKSSYTSVIHGKYAHEETVATASFAGKYIIVKNMKEATYVCDYILGGKFDGSNGTKEELLEKSKYATSKGFDPDDDLVRVGIANQTTMLKGETEDIGKLLQRTMMQKYGVENTNDHFMSVNTICDATQQHVAPPRDGEINNIPSYWIDTEERIGPGNKIAYRLNHGELVEKENWFPTGPVTIGITSGASTPDKVVENVLKQVFQLKKQEALL
;
A
#
# COMPACT_ATOMS: atom_id res chain seq x y z
N MET A 1 28.58 -37.10 -43.22
CA MET A 1 27.23 -36.69 -42.78
C MET A 1 27.17 -36.78 -41.26
N ARG A 2 26.70 -35.71 -40.60
CA ARG A 2 26.29 -35.59 -39.18
C ARG A 2 27.44 -35.75 -38.16
N GLY A 3 27.59 -34.95 -37.12
CA GLY A 3 26.80 -33.86 -36.56
C GLY A 3 27.46 -33.49 -35.22
N GLY A 4 27.60 -32.20 -34.94
CA GLY A 4 28.14 -31.69 -33.68
C GLY A 4 27.21 -31.96 -32.50
N GLY A 5 27.79 -32.08 -31.32
CA GLY A 5 27.10 -32.12 -30.04
C GLY A 5 27.91 -31.34 -29.02
N GLU A 6 27.65 -30.05 -28.90
CA GLU A 6 28.06 -29.24 -27.76
C GLU A 6 27.18 -29.62 -26.56
N GLN A 7 27.81 -30.11 -25.50
CA GLN A 7 27.17 -30.26 -24.19
C GLN A 7 27.15 -28.90 -23.50
N GLU A 8 26.00 -28.22 -23.53
CA GLU A 8 25.70 -27.14 -22.59
C GLU A 8 25.66 -27.70 -21.16
N ARG A 9 26.66 -27.36 -20.35
CA ARG A 9 26.61 -27.54 -18.90
C ARG A 9 25.82 -26.39 -18.29
N GLN A 10 24.59 -26.70 -17.88
CA GLN A 10 23.71 -25.85 -17.08
C GLN A 10 24.42 -25.30 -15.83
N CYS A 11 24.50 -23.98 -15.71
CA CYS A 11 24.94 -23.29 -14.50
C CYS A 11 23.71 -22.88 -13.67
N GLY A 12 23.65 -23.37 -12.43
CA GLY A 12 22.56 -23.10 -11.48
C GLY A 12 22.54 -21.63 -11.02
N CYS A 13 21.47 -20.90 -11.35
CA CYS A 13 21.32 -19.46 -11.10
C CYS A 13 20.27 -19.09 -10.00
N GLY A 14 19.63 -20.07 -9.35
CA GLY A 14 18.51 -19.78 -8.42
C GLY A 14 18.91 -19.25 -7.03
N ALA A 15 19.98 -19.79 -6.43
CA ALA A 15 20.32 -19.56 -5.02
C ALA A 15 21.11 -18.25 -4.78
N THR A 16 21.89 -17.81 -5.77
CA THR A 16 22.79 -16.64 -5.68
C THR A 16 22.03 -15.31 -5.64
N ALA A 17 21.02 -15.12 -6.49
CA ALA A 17 20.26 -13.86 -6.57
C ALA A 17 19.48 -13.51 -5.28
N THR A 18 19.00 -14.53 -4.55
CA THR A 18 18.23 -14.34 -3.31
C THR A 18 19.11 -13.93 -2.12
N LEU A 19 20.29 -14.54 -1.99
CA LEU A 19 21.27 -14.17 -0.96
C LEU A 19 21.82 -12.75 -1.21
N ILE A 20 22.03 -12.39 -2.49
CA ILE A 20 22.48 -11.06 -2.92
C ILE A 20 21.49 -9.96 -2.50
N ARG A 21 20.18 -10.16 -2.62
CA ARG A 21 19.17 -9.11 -2.29
C ARG A 21 19.07 -8.78 -0.79
N LYS A 22 19.20 -9.78 0.10
CA LYS A 22 19.12 -9.54 1.56
C LYS A 22 20.41 -8.91 2.09
N ILE A 23 21.56 -9.36 1.60
CA ILE A 23 22.85 -8.73 1.87
C ILE A 23 22.82 -7.30 1.33
N PHE A 24 22.31 -7.10 0.11
CA PHE A 24 22.13 -5.78 -0.49
C PHE A 24 21.29 -4.85 0.38
N ARG A 25 20.07 -5.22 0.78
CA ARG A 25 19.24 -4.36 1.64
C ARG A 25 19.92 -4.03 2.96
N LYS A 26 20.50 -5.05 3.63
CA LYS A 26 21.21 -4.84 4.90
C LYS A 26 22.44 -3.93 4.73
N ASN A 27 23.13 -4.04 3.61
CA ASN A 27 24.28 -3.20 3.28
C ASN A 27 23.85 -1.79 2.87
N LEU A 28 22.77 -1.65 2.10
CA LEU A 28 22.18 -0.37 1.72
C LEU A 28 21.73 0.40 2.95
N MET A 29 20.98 -0.25 3.85
CA MET A 29 20.53 0.36 5.11
C MET A 29 21.66 0.73 6.08
N ARG A 30 22.87 0.21 5.85
CA ARG A 30 24.08 0.52 6.61
C ARG A 30 25.03 1.45 5.87
N SER A 31 24.71 1.82 4.63
CA SER A 31 25.52 2.71 3.84
C SER A 31 25.36 4.14 4.33
N ASP A 32 26.42 4.94 4.22
CA ASP A 32 26.41 6.35 4.60
C ASP A 32 25.42 7.18 3.77
N ASN A 33 25.01 6.65 2.61
CA ASN A 33 24.08 7.28 1.68
C ASN A 33 22.61 6.89 1.93
N TYR A 34 22.28 6.15 3.00
CA TYR A 34 20.91 5.74 3.29
C TYR A 34 20.44 6.27 4.64
N ASN A 35 19.42 7.12 4.61
CA ASN A 35 18.87 7.82 5.75
C ASN A 35 17.43 7.41 5.99
N ARG A 36 17.17 6.73 7.11
CA ARG A 36 15.81 6.32 7.52
C ARG A 36 15.13 7.32 8.47
N SER A 37 15.81 8.41 8.81
CA SER A 37 15.36 9.42 9.76
C SER A 37 14.51 10.54 9.13
N GLY A 38 14.11 10.42 7.86
CA GLY A 38 13.21 11.35 7.18
C GLY A 38 13.80 12.72 6.83
N PHE A 39 12.93 13.71 6.56
CA PHE A 39 13.30 15.08 6.17
C PHE A 39 13.27 16.06 7.34
N GLY A 40 14.19 17.03 7.36
CA GLY A 40 14.12 18.18 8.25
C GLY A 40 13.69 19.47 7.56
N TYR A 41 12.38 19.72 7.47
CA TYR A 41 11.90 21.07 7.14
C TYR A 41 11.65 21.88 8.43
N LYS A 42 11.81 23.20 8.36
CA LYS A 42 11.66 24.15 9.48
C LYS A 42 10.43 23.84 10.34
N LYS A 43 10.53 24.22 11.61
CA LYS A 43 9.43 24.22 12.59
C LYS A 43 8.12 24.75 11.99
N GLU A 44 8.18 25.78 11.14
CA GLU A 44 7.02 26.40 10.46
C GLU A 44 6.35 25.51 9.38
N THR A 45 7.11 24.73 8.60
CA THR A 45 6.54 23.80 7.59
C THR A 45 5.92 22.59 8.29
N LEU A 46 6.58 22.09 9.33
CA LEU A 46 6.07 21.00 10.16
C LEU A 46 4.87 21.46 11.01
N GLU A 47 4.86 22.69 11.56
CA GLU A 47 3.72 23.29 12.28
C GLU A 47 2.54 23.59 11.35
N ARG A 48 2.78 23.96 10.07
CA ARG A 48 1.70 24.11 9.07
C ARG A 48 1.16 22.78 8.57
N LEU A 49 2.02 21.76 8.42
CA LEU A 49 1.57 20.38 8.23
C LEU A 49 0.84 19.87 9.50
N ASP A 50 1.23 20.29 10.69
CA ASP A 50 0.56 19.91 11.95
C ASP A 50 -0.84 20.54 12.08
N GLN A 51 -0.97 21.83 11.75
CA GLN A 51 -2.26 22.54 11.76
C GLN A 51 -3.22 22.05 10.68
N GLU A 52 -2.71 21.41 9.62
CA GLU A 52 -3.54 20.90 8.53
C GLU A 52 -3.77 19.37 8.56
N TYR A 53 -2.91 18.60 9.24
CA TYR A 53 -2.84 17.13 9.16
C TYR A 53 -2.74 16.44 10.54
N ASN A 54 -3.76 16.55 11.39
CA ASN A 54 -3.89 15.65 12.55
C ASN A 54 -4.30 14.20 12.15
N THR A 55 -3.75 13.68 11.04
CA THR A 55 -3.96 12.32 10.55
C THR A 55 -2.91 11.33 11.06
N SER A 56 -3.32 10.51 12.03
CA SER A 56 -2.79 9.18 12.40
C SER A 56 -1.28 9.00 12.67
N ASP A 57 -0.94 7.91 13.37
CA ASP A 57 0.40 7.54 13.85
C ASP A 57 1.52 7.53 12.78
N MET A 58 1.21 7.60 11.48
CA MET A 58 2.21 7.67 10.41
C MET A 58 2.97 9.02 10.40
N LEU A 59 2.25 10.14 10.54
CA LEU A 59 2.87 11.46 10.69
C LEU A 59 3.50 11.62 12.06
N LYS A 60 2.94 10.98 13.08
CA LYS A 60 3.54 10.91 14.41
C LYS A 60 4.86 10.13 14.39
N SER A 61 4.96 9.04 13.63
CA SER A 61 6.21 8.31 13.39
C SER A 61 7.20 9.12 12.54
N LEU A 62 6.73 9.95 11.61
CA LEU A 62 7.59 10.92 10.91
C LEU A 62 8.10 12.00 11.87
N LYS A 63 7.28 12.46 12.83
CA LYS A 63 7.63 13.41 13.91
C LYS A 63 8.56 12.81 14.98
N GLU A 64 8.29 11.60 15.46
CA GLU A 64 9.08 10.92 16.51
C GLU A 64 10.45 10.48 16.00
N ASN A 65 10.58 10.25 14.69
CA ASN A 65 11.87 10.04 14.02
C ASN A 65 12.45 11.34 13.42
N SER A 66 11.82 12.51 13.62
CA SER A 66 12.31 13.79 13.12
C SER A 66 13.58 14.22 13.87
N TYR A 67 14.73 13.81 13.34
CA TYR A 67 15.99 14.53 13.55
C TYR A 67 16.25 15.45 12.34
N THR A 68 16.66 16.67 12.66
CA THR A 68 16.84 17.85 11.81
C THR A 68 17.78 17.66 10.62
N TRP A 69 17.27 17.59 9.38
CA TRP A 69 18.09 17.63 8.16
C TRP A 69 17.36 18.11 6.88
N GLY A 70 17.31 19.43 6.65
CA GLY A 70 16.85 20.06 5.40
C GLY A 70 17.18 21.56 5.37
N ASP A 71 17.39 22.10 4.16
CA ASP A 71 18.20 23.28 3.74
C ASP A 71 19.64 23.33 4.28
N LYS A 72 19.87 22.83 5.49
CA LYS A 72 21.19 22.79 6.15
C LYS A 72 22.07 21.60 5.74
N GLN A 73 21.54 20.55 5.09
CA GLN A 73 22.34 19.38 4.67
C GLN A 73 22.57 19.28 3.16
N PHE A 74 21.55 19.62 2.36
CA PHE A 74 21.56 19.42 0.91
C PHE A 74 21.18 20.70 0.12
N PRO A 75 21.77 21.87 0.42
CA PRO A 75 21.37 23.16 -0.18
C PRO A 75 21.54 23.21 -1.71
N ASP A 76 22.43 22.39 -2.27
CA ASP A 76 22.79 22.41 -3.69
C ASP A 76 22.32 21.14 -4.44
N GLN A 77 21.43 20.33 -3.86
CA GLN A 77 21.05 19.03 -4.44
C GLN A 77 19.58 19.01 -4.89
N HIS A 78 19.34 18.37 -6.04
CA HIS A 78 17.99 18.08 -6.48
C HIS A 78 17.38 16.97 -5.63
N ILE A 79 16.13 17.18 -5.20
CA ILE A 79 15.37 16.20 -4.43
C ILE A 79 14.29 15.59 -5.31
N TRP A 80 14.36 14.27 -5.46
CA TRP A 80 13.43 13.49 -6.26
C TRP A 80 12.57 12.59 -5.37
N LEU A 81 11.28 12.55 -5.64
CA LEU A 81 10.33 11.61 -5.07
C LEU A 81 10.11 10.46 -6.05
N THR A 82 10.25 9.21 -5.60
CA THR A 82 9.99 8.06 -6.49
C THR A 82 8.51 7.92 -6.85
N ASN A 83 7.61 8.45 -6.02
CA ASN A 83 6.18 8.59 -6.30
C ASN A 83 5.60 9.67 -5.37
N GLU A 84 4.29 9.91 -5.40
CA GLU A 84 3.61 10.70 -4.36
C GLU A 84 4.08 10.29 -2.95
N ILE A 85 4.40 11.27 -2.08
CA ILE A 85 4.90 10.96 -0.72
C ILE A 85 3.84 10.18 0.07
N ILE A 86 2.59 10.59 -0.12
CA ILE A 86 1.33 9.99 0.33
C ILE A 86 0.25 10.34 -0.72
N HIS A 87 -0.86 9.60 -0.76
CA HIS A 87 -2.01 9.90 -1.63
C HIS A 87 -2.81 11.11 -1.10
N ASN A 88 -2.20 12.28 -1.20
CA ASN A 88 -2.76 13.56 -0.81
C ASN A 88 -2.28 14.67 -1.77
N PRO A 89 -3.15 15.14 -2.68
CA PRO A 89 -2.78 16.15 -3.67
C PRO A 89 -2.23 17.44 -3.05
N THR A 90 -2.79 17.89 -1.92
CA THR A 90 -2.36 19.11 -1.24
C THR A 90 -0.94 18.98 -0.67
N VAL A 91 -0.58 17.82 -0.12
CA VAL A 91 0.82 17.57 0.32
C VAL A 91 1.75 17.56 -0.89
N ASN A 92 1.40 16.80 -1.93
CA ASN A 92 2.28 16.66 -3.10
C ASN A 92 2.48 18.00 -3.82
N GLN A 93 1.45 18.83 -3.93
CA GLN A 93 1.55 20.18 -4.49
C GLN A 93 2.50 21.06 -3.66
N LYS A 94 2.40 21.03 -2.32
CA LYS A 94 3.32 21.78 -1.47
C LYS A 94 4.77 21.34 -1.62
N LEU A 95 5.03 20.04 -1.80
CA LEU A 95 6.37 19.53 -2.06
C LEU A 95 6.89 19.98 -3.42
N GLU A 96 6.04 20.00 -4.45
CA GLU A 96 6.39 20.51 -5.78
C GLU A 96 6.71 22.01 -5.76
N GLU A 97 5.94 22.83 -5.02
CA GLU A 97 6.21 24.26 -4.78
C GLU A 97 7.56 24.50 -4.08
N MET A 98 8.05 23.51 -3.33
CA MET A 98 9.37 23.48 -2.69
C MET A 98 10.46 22.88 -3.59
N GLU A 99 10.19 22.72 -4.88
CA GLU A 99 11.07 22.11 -5.89
C GLU A 99 11.44 20.64 -5.65
N ILE A 100 10.68 19.94 -4.80
CA ILE A 100 10.80 18.50 -4.59
C ILE A 100 9.93 17.81 -5.65
N LYS A 101 10.57 17.31 -6.70
CA LYS A 101 9.86 16.83 -7.90
C LYS A 101 9.71 15.32 -7.89
N MET A 102 8.59 14.83 -8.40
CA MET A 102 8.45 13.41 -8.69
C MET A 102 9.32 13.02 -9.89
N ILE A 103 9.86 11.81 -9.84
CA ILE A 103 10.54 11.21 -10.98
C ILE A 103 9.52 11.09 -12.13
N PRO A 104 9.82 11.59 -13.34
CA PRO A 104 8.89 11.53 -14.47
C PRO A 104 8.50 10.09 -14.80
N VAL A 105 7.27 9.92 -15.29
CA VAL A 105 6.75 8.62 -15.71
C VAL A 105 6.28 8.71 -17.17
N GLU A 106 6.86 7.89 -18.03
CA GLU A 106 6.46 7.72 -19.43
C GLU A 106 6.01 6.27 -19.65
N ASP A 107 4.85 6.04 -20.28
CA ASP A 107 4.30 4.70 -20.52
C ASP A 107 4.28 3.77 -19.30
N LYS A 108 3.99 4.33 -18.11
CA LYS A 108 3.99 3.66 -16.79
C LYS A 108 5.37 3.19 -16.31
N VAL A 109 6.43 3.68 -16.93
CA VAL A 109 7.83 3.42 -16.54
C VAL A 109 8.43 4.73 -16.02
N LYS A 110 9.07 4.66 -14.85
CA LYS A 110 9.77 5.80 -14.25
C LYS A 110 11.08 6.05 -14.99
N ASP A 111 11.29 7.30 -15.41
CA ASP A 111 12.55 7.72 -16.02
C ASP A 111 13.57 8.12 -14.94
N PHE A 112 14.35 7.13 -14.49
CA PHE A 112 15.46 7.38 -13.56
C PHE A 112 16.69 8.03 -14.22
N SER A 113 16.66 8.34 -15.53
CA SER A 113 17.79 9.00 -16.22
C SER A 113 17.99 10.44 -15.73
N VAL A 114 16.92 11.11 -15.28
CA VAL A 114 16.96 12.47 -14.72
C VAL A 114 17.72 12.54 -13.39
N VAL A 115 17.81 11.42 -12.68
CA VAL A 115 18.45 11.32 -11.36
C VAL A 115 19.96 11.14 -11.53
N LYS A 116 20.73 12.09 -10.95
CA LYS A 116 22.19 12.17 -11.04
C LYS A 116 22.87 11.72 -9.74
N GLU A 117 24.17 11.45 -9.83
CA GLU A 117 24.98 11.13 -8.65
C GLU A 117 24.92 12.29 -7.64
N LYS A 118 24.83 11.96 -6.34
CA LYS A 118 24.60 12.88 -5.21
C LYS A 118 23.24 13.56 -5.15
N ASP A 119 22.32 13.38 -6.11
CA ASP A 119 20.93 13.81 -5.90
C ASP A 119 20.34 13.11 -4.67
N VAL A 120 19.32 13.70 -4.07
CA VAL A 120 18.55 13.10 -3.00
C VAL A 120 17.35 12.40 -3.60
N VAL A 121 17.12 11.14 -3.27
CA VAL A 121 15.96 10.37 -3.72
C VAL A 121 15.20 9.82 -2.53
N VAL A 122 13.90 10.03 -2.57
CA VAL A 122 13.04 9.84 -1.42
C VAL A 122 12.04 8.74 -1.73
N PHE A 123 12.02 7.73 -0.86
CA PHE A 123 11.00 6.69 -0.91
C PHE A 123 9.78 7.14 -0.13
N PRO A 124 8.57 6.98 -0.70
CA PRO A 124 7.33 7.39 -0.06
C PRO A 124 6.97 6.49 1.13
N ALA A 125 5.89 6.83 1.84
CA ALA A 125 5.42 6.04 2.98
C ALA A 125 5.04 4.59 2.60
N PHE A 126 4.62 4.37 1.36
CA PHE A 126 4.30 3.06 0.78
C PHE A 126 5.54 2.23 0.41
N GLY A 127 6.71 2.88 0.43
CA GLY A 127 8.01 2.32 0.11
C GLY A 127 8.34 2.24 -1.37
N ALA A 128 9.42 1.53 -1.69
CA ALA A 128 9.94 1.35 -3.04
C ALA A 128 10.24 -0.13 -3.32
N THR A 129 10.30 -0.49 -4.60
CA THR A 129 10.65 -1.84 -5.01
C THR A 129 12.13 -2.13 -4.80
N VAL A 130 12.49 -3.41 -4.66
CA VAL A 130 13.90 -3.84 -4.58
C VAL A 130 14.70 -3.38 -5.81
N GLN A 131 14.07 -3.36 -6.99
CA GLN A 131 14.69 -2.94 -8.25
C GLN A 131 15.02 -1.45 -8.24
N GLU A 132 14.09 -0.61 -7.79
CA GLU A 132 14.33 0.83 -7.63
C GLU A 132 15.44 1.09 -6.62
N MET A 133 15.41 0.39 -5.47
CA MET A 133 16.48 0.50 -4.47
C MET A 133 17.85 0.12 -5.02
N GLN A 134 17.93 -0.95 -5.82
CA GLN A 134 19.18 -1.38 -6.49
C GLN A 134 19.69 -0.34 -7.47
N LEU A 135 18.82 0.11 -8.38
CA LEU A 135 19.16 1.10 -9.39
C LEU A 135 19.67 2.42 -8.77
N LEU A 136 19.01 2.89 -7.71
CA LEU A 136 19.36 4.13 -7.03
C LEU A 136 20.65 3.99 -6.22
N ALA A 137 20.86 2.86 -5.56
CA ALA A 137 22.13 2.58 -4.89
C ALA A 137 23.31 2.58 -5.87
N GLU A 138 23.14 2.01 -7.07
CA GLU A 138 24.15 2.00 -8.14
C GLU A 138 24.46 3.41 -8.66
N LYS A 139 23.45 4.29 -8.71
CA LYS A 139 23.60 5.71 -9.05
C LYS A 139 24.30 6.56 -7.98
N LYS A 140 24.59 6.00 -6.79
CA LYS A 140 25.22 6.69 -5.65
C LYS A 140 24.49 7.97 -5.23
N VAL A 141 23.16 7.92 -5.27
CA VAL A 141 22.31 8.99 -4.71
C VAL A 141 22.30 8.94 -3.18
N GLN A 142 21.87 10.03 -2.55
CA GLN A 142 21.46 10.02 -1.15
C GLN A 142 20.01 9.51 -1.08
N ILE A 143 19.77 8.42 -0.37
CA ILE A 143 18.44 7.84 -0.19
C ILE A 143 17.84 8.33 1.13
N VAL A 144 16.65 8.89 1.07
CA VAL A 144 15.82 9.21 2.24
C VAL A 144 14.62 8.26 2.24
N ASP A 145 14.64 7.28 3.15
CA ASP A 145 13.58 6.28 3.24
C ASP A 145 12.53 6.68 4.29
N THR A 146 11.36 7.11 3.80
CA THR A 146 10.21 7.47 4.65
C THR A 146 9.18 6.34 4.78
N THR A 147 9.52 5.12 4.34
CA THR A 147 8.63 3.96 4.38
C THR A 147 8.05 3.76 5.79
N CYS A 148 6.72 3.66 5.86
CA CYS A 148 6.00 3.43 7.09
C CYS A 148 6.52 2.16 7.82
N PRO A 149 6.77 2.20 9.14
CA PRO A 149 7.25 1.03 9.88
C PRO A 149 6.35 -0.19 9.77
N TRP A 150 5.04 0.00 9.57
CA TRP A 150 4.09 -1.08 9.35
C TRP A 150 4.27 -1.76 7.99
N VAL A 151 4.52 -0.99 6.93
CA VAL A 151 4.89 -1.53 5.61
C VAL A 151 6.20 -2.31 5.72
N ALA A 152 7.19 -1.79 6.45
CA ALA A 152 8.43 -2.51 6.69
C ALA A 152 8.23 -3.83 7.45
N LYS A 153 7.23 -3.93 8.35
CA LYS A 153 6.85 -5.20 9.00
C LYS A 153 6.29 -6.20 8.00
N VAL A 154 5.45 -5.77 7.05
CA VAL A 154 4.96 -6.62 5.95
C VAL A 154 6.13 -7.16 5.12
N TRP A 155 7.11 -6.31 4.78
CA TRP A 155 8.30 -6.73 4.04
C TRP A 155 9.10 -7.80 4.79
N ASN A 156 9.22 -7.68 6.11
CA ASN A 156 9.88 -8.69 6.94
C ASN A 156 9.13 -10.04 6.92
N SER A 157 7.78 -10.00 6.84
CA SER A 157 6.95 -11.20 6.73
C SER A 157 7.17 -11.92 5.40
N VAL A 158 7.07 -11.21 4.27
CA VAL A 158 7.30 -11.84 2.95
C VAL A 158 8.75 -12.30 2.77
N GLU A 159 9.72 -11.63 3.39
CA GLU A 159 11.10 -12.14 3.46
C GLU A 159 11.22 -13.42 4.30
N LYS A 160 10.41 -13.58 5.36
CA LYS A 160 10.37 -14.80 6.16
C LYS A 160 9.76 -15.95 5.37
N HIS A 161 8.65 -15.72 4.66
CA HIS A 161 8.07 -16.69 3.73
C HIS A 161 9.13 -17.18 2.74
N LYS A 162 9.84 -16.24 2.10
CA LYS A 162 10.91 -16.55 1.16
C LYS A 162 12.02 -17.42 1.77
N LYS A 163 12.47 -17.13 3.00
CA LYS A 163 13.54 -17.90 3.69
C LYS A 163 13.12 -19.32 4.03
N SER A 164 11.84 -19.52 4.31
CA SER A 164 11.28 -20.82 4.66
C SER A 164 10.63 -21.54 3.47
N SER A 165 10.81 -21.04 2.24
CA SER A 165 10.21 -21.58 1.01
C SER A 165 8.68 -21.67 1.04
N TYR A 166 8.03 -20.63 1.57
CA TYR A 166 6.59 -20.41 1.45
C TYR A 166 6.31 -19.40 0.35
N THR A 167 5.23 -19.62 -0.40
CA THR A 167 4.64 -18.63 -1.29
C THR A 167 3.85 -17.61 -0.49
N SER A 168 4.10 -16.33 -0.74
CA SER A 168 3.32 -15.26 -0.12
C SER A 168 1.97 -15.11 -0.82
N VAL A 169 0.87 -15.40 -0.13
CA VAL A 169 -0.46 -14.93 -0.52
C VAL A 169 -0.60 -13.52 0.02
N ILE A 170 -0.64 -12.53 -0.87
CA ILE A 170 -0.67 -11.12 -0.50
C ILE A 170 -2.11 -10.61 -0.68
N HIS A 171 -2.79 -10.30 0.42
CA HIS A 171 -4.09 -9.63 0.37
C HIS A 171 -3.88 -8.16 -0.01
N GLY A 172 -4.27 -7.77 -1.23
CA GLY A 172 -4.02 -6.43 -1.73
C GLY A 172 -4.44 -6.23 -3.18
N LYS A 173 -4.30 -4.99 -3.66
CA LYS A 173 -4.56 -4.66 -5.07
C LYS A 173 -3.25 -4.80 -5.85
N TYR A 174 -3.21 -5.63 -6.89
CA TYR A 174 -1.97 -5.96 -7.60
C TYR A 174 -1.22 -4.75 -8.19
N ALA A 175 -1.97 -3.71 -8.58
CA ALA A 175 -1.41 -2.49 -9.17
C ALA A 175 -1.12 -1.37 -8.14
N HIS A 176 -1.43 -1.59 -6.86
CA HIS A 176 -1.18 -0.58 -5.82
C HIS A 176 0.31 -0.56 -5.46
N GLU A 177 0.90 0.62 -5.34
CA GLU A 177 2.35 0.78 -5.16
C GLU A 177 2.91 0.04 -3.94
N GLU A 178 2.20 0.07 -2.80
CA GLU A 178 2.60 -0.69 -1.61
C GLU A 178 2.62 -2.22 -1.87
N THR A 179 1.65 -2.72 -2.64
CA THR A 179 1.58 -4.15 -3.01
C THR A 179 2.70 -4.50 -3.96
N VAL A 180 2.99 -3.64 -4.94
CA VAL A 180 4.09 -3.82 -5.90
C VAL A 180 5.44 -3.81 -5.17
N ALA A 181 5.66 -2.86 -4.27
CA ALA A 181 6.84 -2.81 -3.40
C ALA A 181 6.94 -4.09 -2.58
N THR A 182 5.89 -4.48 -1.86
CA THR A 182 5.84 -5.70 -1.04
C THR A 182 6.13 -6.97 -1.85
N ALA A 183 5.51 -7.12 -3.02
CA ALA A 183 5.71 -8.27 -3.91
C ALA A 183 7.16 -8.36 -4.40
N SER A 184 7.85 -7.23 -4.58
CA SER A 184 9.27 -7.22 -4.97
C SER A 184 10.21 -7.83 -3.93
N PHE A 185 9.83 -7.82 -2.64
CA PHE A 185 10.57 -8.46 -1.55
C PHE A 185 10.23 -9.96 -1.40
N ALA A 186 9.11 -10.41 -1.95
CA ALA A 186 8.70 -11.81 -1.88
C ALA A 186 9.58 -12.71 -2.77
N GLY A 187 9.54 -14.02 -2.48
CA GLY A 187 10.09 -15.04 -3.38
C GLY A 187 9.07 -15.37 -4.46
N LYS A 188 8.25 -16.38 -4.18
CA LYS A 188 7.03 -16.69 -4.92
C LYS A 188 5.86 -15.97 -4.27
N TYR A 189 4.92 -15.49 -5.08
CA TYR A 189 3.71 -14.86 -4.55
C TYR A 189 2.52 -15.01 -5.49
N ILE A 190 1.33 -14.88 -4.89
CA ILE A 190 0.07 -14.61 -5.55
C ILE A 190 -0.65 -13.51 -4.76
N ILE A 191 -1.22 -12.52 -5.46
CA ILE A 191 -1.96 -11.41 -4.88
C ILE A 191 -3.45 -11.70 -5.06
N VAL A 192 -4.21 -11.57 -3.97
CA VAL A 192 -5.67 -11.73 -3.96
C VAL A 192 -6.31 -10.45 -3.46
N LYS A 193 -7.34 -9.95 -4.16
CA LYS A 193 -8.01 -8.70 -3.83
C LYS A 193 -9.02 -8.81 -2.71
N ASN A 194 -9.65 -9.98 -2.56
CA ASN A 194 -10.80 -10.19 -1.67
C ASN A 194 -11.00 -11.69 -1.37
N MET A 195 -12.01 -11.99 -0.56
CA MET A 195 -12.43 -13.36 -0.23
C MET A 195 -12.74 -14.23 -1.46
N LYS A 196 -13.34 -13.68 -2.53
CA LYS A 196 -13.70 -14.47 -3.72
C LYS A 196 -12.47 -15.01 -4.44
N GLU A 197 -11.46 -14.16 -4.63
CA GLU A 197 -10.19 -14.56 -5.23
C GLU A 197 -9.41 -15.52 -4.32
N ALA A 198 -9.41 -15.28 -3.00
CA ALA A 198 -8.81 -16.19 -2.03
C ALA A 198 -9.48 -17.57 -2.03
N THR A 199 -10.81 -17.62 -2.08
CA THR A 199 -11.59 -18.86 -2.20
C THR A 199 -11.23 -19.62 -3.47
N TYR A 200 -11.13 -18.93 -4.62
CA TYR A 200 -10.74 -19.57 -5.87
C TYR A 200 -9.35 -20.24 -5.79
N VAL A 201 -8.39 -19.58 -5.13
CA VAL A 201 -7.05 -20.17 -4.87
C VAL A 201 -7.14 -21.38 -3.93
N CYS A 202 -7.95 -21.28 -2.87
CA CYS A 202 -8.11 -22.35 -1.88
C CYS A 202 -8.83 -23.58 -2.46
N ASP A 203 -9.85 -23.36 -3.28
CA ASP A 203 -10.56 -24.42 -3.98
C ASP A 203 -9.64 -25.09 -5.02
N TYR A 204 -8.76 -24.34 -5.69
CA TYR A 204 -7.70 -24.90 -6.52
C TYR A 204 -6.77 -25.82 -5.72
N ILE A 205 -6.28 -25.37 -4.57
CA ILE A 205 -5.43 -26.17 -3.68
C ILE A 205 -6.10 -27.50 -3.33
N LEU A 206 -7.41 -27.50 -3.08
CA LEU A 206 -8.19 -28.67 -2.70
C LEU A 206 -8.68 -29.52 -3.88
N GLY A 207 -8.40 -29.11 -5.12
CA GLY A 207 -8.86 -29.78 -6.33
C GLY A 207 -10.38 -29.75 -6.50
N GLY A 208 -11.00 -28.60 -6.21
CA GLY A 208 -12.44 -28.37 -6.39
C GLY A 208 -13.34 -28.87 -5.26
N LYS A 209 -12.75 -29.24 -4.11
CA LYS A 209 -13.48 -29.84 -2.97
C LYS A 209 -13.95 -28.83 -1.91
N PHE A 210 -13.78 -27.53 -2.13
CA PHE A 210 -14.24 -26.49 -1.22
C PHE A 210 -15.61 -25.97 -1.63
N ASP A 211 -15.71 -25.30 -2.77
CA ASP A 211 -16.97 -24.79 -3.34
C ASP A 211 -17.12 -25.08 -4.83
N GLY A 212 -16.14 -25.75 -5.45
CA GLY A 212 -16.14 -26.07 -6.88
C GLY A 212 -16.04 -24.83 -7.77
N SER A 213 -15.60 -23.69 -7.21
CA SER A 213 -15.38 -22.45 -7.96
C SER A 213 -14.09 -22.47 -8.77
N ASN A 214 -13.15 -23.38 -8.48
CA ASN A 214 -11.87 -23.45 -9.15
C ASN A 214 -11.99 -23.89 -10.61
N GLY A 215 -11.03 -23.43 -11.40
CA GLY A 215 -10.86 -23.80 -12.79
C GLY A 215 -9.69 -24.74 -12.99
N THR A 216 -9.26 -24.86 -14.25
CA THR A 216 -7.98 -25.48 -14.57
C THR A 216 -6.81 -24.61 -14.11
N LYS A 217 -5.60 -25.18 -14.16
CA LYS A 217 -4.34 -24.45 -13.93
C LYS A 217 -4.24 -23.20 -14.81
N GLU A 218 -4.61 -23.34 -16.07
CA GLU A 218 -4.57 -22.27 -17.07
C GLU A 218 -5.54 -21.14 -16.70
N GLU A 219 -6.75 -21.47 -16.23
CA GLU A 219 -7.72 -20.46 -15.80
C GLU A 219 -7.24 -19.69 -14.56
N LEU A 220 -6.62 -20.36 -13.59
CA LEU A 220 -6.02 -19.70 -12.43
C LEU A 220 -4.90 -18.76 -12.86
N LEU A 221 -4.00 -19.21 -13.74
CA LEU A 221 -2.89 -18.41 -14.24
C LEU A 221 -3.39 -17.20 -15.05
N GLU A 222 -4.42 -17.36 -15.88
CA GLU A 222 -4.99 -16.25 -16.66
C GLU A 222 -5.65 -15.20 -15.75
N LYS A 223 -6.43 -15.63 -14.76
CA LYS A 223 -7.05 -14.74 -13.76
C LYS A 223 -6.01 -13.99 -12.93
N SER A 224 -4.85 -14.61 -12.69
CA SER A 224 -3.79 -14.10 -11.81
C SER A 224 -2.54 -13.63 -12.56
N LYS A 225 -2.62 -13.40 -13.88
CA LYS A 225 -1.45 -13.09 -14.73
C LYS A 225 -0.66 -11.84 -14.36
N TYR A 226 -1.31 -10.87 -13.73
CA TYR A 226 -0.67 -9.65 -13.19
C TYR A 226 -0.43 -9.70 -11.68
N ALA A 227 -0.88 -10.76 -11.04
CA ALA A 227 -0.95 -10.92 -9.59
C ALA A 227 0.01 -11.99 -9.08
N THR A 228 0.83 -12.60 -9.92
CA THR A 228 1.75 -13.69 -9.54
C THR A 228 3.21 -13.34 -9.85
N SER A 229 4.13 -14.01 -9.15
CA SER A 229 5.56 -13.92 -9.46
C SER A 229 5.88 -14.52 -10.84
N LYS A 230 6.94 -14.06 -11.49
CA LYS A 230 7.41 -14.64 -12.77
C LYS A 230 7.68 -16.15 -12.62
N GLY A 231 7.13 -16.95 -13.54
CA GLY A 231 7.28 -18.42 -13.52
C GLY A 231 6.58 -19.07 -12.33
N PHE A 232 5.45 -18.50 -11.91
CA PHE A 232 4.58 -19.10 -10.90
C PHE A 232 3.93 -20.37 -11.45
N ASP A 233 4.03 -21.46 -10.71
CA ASP A 233 3.35 -22.71 -10.99
C ASP A 233 2.47 -23.05 -9.78
N PRO A 234 1.13 -22.97 -9.88
CA PRO A 234 0.25 -23.21 -8.73
C PRO A 234 0.31 -24.66 -8.20
N ASP A 235 0.79 -25.64 -8.97
CA ASP A 235 0.89 -27.02 -8.50
C ASP A 235 2.05 -27.18 -7.50
N ASP A 236 3.16 -26.50 -7.76
CA ASP A 236 4.36 -26.54 -6.93
C ASP A 236 4.39 -25.41 -5.87
N ASP A 237 3.99 -24.20 -6.28
CA ASP A 237 4.13 -22.99 -5.48
C ASP A 237 3.02 -22.85 -4.42
N LEU A 238 1.85 -23.50 -4.56
CA LEU A 238 0.79 -23.44 -3.54
C LEU A 238 0.87 -24.57 -2.49
N VAL A 239 1.97 -25.32 -2.46
CA VAL A 239 2.16 -26.39 -1.47
C VAL A 239 2.34 -25.82 -0.06
N ARG A 240 3.03 -24.68 0.07
CA ARG A 240 3.29 -24.00 1.35
C ARG A 240 3.00 -22.51 1.18
N VAL A 241 2.05 -21.98 1.94
CA VAL A 241 1.60 -20.58 1.77
C VAL A 241 1.70 -19.79 3.07
N GLY A 242 2.04 -18.51 2.94
CA GLY A 242 2.01 -17.57 4.06
C GLY A 242 1.21 -16.33 3.72
N ILE A 243 0.43 -15.81 4.68
CA ILE A 243 -0.40 -14.62 4.48
C ILE A 243 0.40 -13.34 4.75
N ALA A 244 0.29 -12.38 3.85
CA ALA A 244 0.74 -11.00 4.02
C ALA A 244 -0.33 -10.06 3.46
N ASN A 245 -0.23 -8.76 3.70
CA ASN A 245 -1.25 -7.82 3.25
C ASN A 245 -0.68 -6.43 2.91
N GLN A 246 -1.38 -5.75 2.02
CA GLN A 246 -1.34 -4.30 1.93
C GLN A 246 -1.99 -3.70 3.20
N THR A 247 -1.32 -2.75 3.84
CA THR A 247 -1.68 -2.18 5.15
C THR A 247 -3.00 -1.41 5.15
N THR A 248 -3.45 -0.94 3.98
CA THR A 248 -4.74 -0.26 3.81
C THR A 248 -5.91 -1.20 3.46
N MET A 249 -5.69 -2.52 3.41
CA MET A 249 -6.79 -3.50 3.26
C MET A 249 -7.52 -3.70 4.58
N LEU A 250 -8.76 -4.19 4.53
CA LEU A 250 -9.53 -4.48 5.73
C LEU A 250 -8.87 -5.60 6.55
N LYS A 251 -8.64 -5.34 7.84
CA LYS A 251 -8.05 -6.31 8.78
C LYS A 251 -8.90 -7.57 8.89
N GLY A 252 -10.20 -7.42 9.12
CA GLY A 252 -11.12 -8.55 9.26
C GLY A 252 -11.08 -9.46 8.04
N GLU A 253 -11.11 -8.87 6.84
CA GLU A 253 -10.98 -9.64 5.59
C GLU A 253 -9.62 -10.33 5.47
N THR A 254 -8.51 -9.66 5.85
CA THR A 254 -7.18 -10.28 5.87
C THR A 254 -7.12 -11.48 6.82
N GLU A 255 -7.70 -11.35 8.02
CA GLU A 255 -7.77 -12.42 9.01
C GLU A 255 -8.63 -13.58 8.51
N ASP A 256 -9.74 -13.30 7.84
CA ASP A 256 -10.63 -14.32 7.29
C ASP A 256 -10.00 -15.06 6.10
N ILE A 257 -9.27 -14.35 5.22
CA ILE A 257 -8.42 -14.98 4.19
C ILE A 257 -7.36 -15.87 4.86
N GLY A 258 -6.71 -15.40 5.93
CA GLY A 258 -5.73 -16.19 6.67
C GLY A 258 -6.32 -17.48 7.26
N LYS A 259 -7.50 -17.39 7.90
CA LYS A 259 -8.22 -18.57 8.43
C LYS A 259 -8.65 -19.52 7.32
N LEU A 260 -9.09 -18.98 6.18
CA LEU A 260 -9.45 -19.78 5.01
C LEU A 260 -8.24 -20.59 4.54
N LEU A 261 -7.10 -19.93 4.28
CA LEU A 261 -5.85 -20.59 3.87
C LEU A 261 -5.41 -21.66 4.89
N GLN A 262 -5.46 -21.35 6.19
CA GLN A 262 -5.11 -22.30 7.24
C GLN A 262 -5.99 -23.55 7.19
N ARG A 263 -7.32 -23.37 7.11
CA ARG A 263 -8.28 -24.49 7.01
C ARG A 263 -8.07 -25.31 5.75
N THR A 264 -7.80 -24.65 4.61
CA THR A 264 -7.47 -25.30 3.34
C THR A 264 -6.23 -26.18 3.48
N MET A 265 -5.18 -25.70 4.14
CA MET A 265 -3.97 -26.50 4.37
C MET A 265 -4.21 -27.67 5.33
N MET A 266 -5.00 -27.46 6.40
CA MET A 266 -5.43 -28.53 7.31
C MET A 266 -6.21 -29.62 6.56
N GLN A 267 -7.13 -29.24 5.68
CA GLN A 267 -7.95 -30.18 4.91
C GLN A 267 -7.12 -30.96 3.88
N LYS A 268 -6.11 -30.34 3.27
CA LYS A 268 -5.26 -30.98 2.27
C LYS A 268 -4.19 -31.89 2.89
N TYR A 269 -3.51 -31.43 3.94
CA TYR A 269 -2.31 -32.06 4.47
C TYR A 269 -2.48 -32.66 5.87
N GLY A 270 -3.65 -32.51 6.50
CA GLY A 270 -3.88 -32.93 7.89
C GLY A 270 -3.60 -31.81 8.89
N VAL A 271 -4.30 -31.85 10.03
CA VAL A 271 -4.21 -30.82 11.07
C VAL A 271 -2.80 -30.77 11.66
N GLU A 272 -2.20 -31.94 11.86
CA GLU A 272 -0.87 -32.15 12.42
C GLU A 272 0.26 -31.56 11.57
N ASN A 273 0.07 -31.44 10.25
CA ASN A 273 1.08 -30.94 9.31
C ASN A 273 0.88 -29.46 8.95
N THR A 274 -0.14 -28.79 9.51
CA THR A 274 -0.51 -27.42 9.11
C THR A 274 0.63 -26.42 9.25
N ASN A 275 1.46 -26.55 10.30
CA ASN A 275 2.59 -25.63 10.52
C ASN A 275 3.67 -25.73 9.43
N ASP A 276 3.75 -26.87 8.73
CA ASP A 276 4.69 -27.04 7.61
C ASP A 276 4.14 -26.45 6.30
N HIS A 277 2.83 -26.24 6.22
CA HIS A 277 2.14 -25.80 4.99
C HIS A 277 1.53 -24.40 5.07
N PHE A 278 1.34 -23.86 6.28
CA PHE A 278 0.79 -22.52 6.50
C PHE A 278 1.67 -21.68 7.43
N MET A 279 1.91 -20.42 7.07
CA MET A 279 2.56 -19.44 7.92
C MET A 279 1.69 -18.19 8.07
N SER A 280 1.55 -17.72 9.31
CA SER A 280 0.97 -16.41 9.58
C SER A 280 1.90 -15.61 10.48
N VAL A 281 2.14 -14.36 10.11
CA VAL A 281 2.83 -13.36 10.92
C VAL A 281 1.89 -12.18 11.00
N ASN A 282 1.67 -11.64 12.21
CA ASN A 282 0.82 -10.46 12.35
C ASN A 282 1.49 -9.25 11.69
N THR A 283 0.97 -8.85 10.52
CA THR A 283 1.44 -7.72 9.71
C THR A 283 0.44 -6.57 9.67
N ILE A 284 -0.64 -6.66 10.45
CA ILE A 284 -1.73 -5.69 10.41
C ILE A 284 -1.29 -4.36 11.03
N CYS A 285 -1.64 -3.27 10.36
CA CYS A 285 -1.41 -1.89 10.82
C CYS A 285 -2.60 -1.41 11.67
N ASP A 286 -2.31 -0.81 12.82
CA ASP A 286 -3.34 -0.30 13.74
C ASP A 286 -3.99 1.01 13.24
N ALA A 287 -3.27 1.85 12.49
CA ALA A 287 -3.79 3.14 12.01
C ALA A 287 -4.96 2.99 11.01
N THR A 288 -4.93 1.96 10.16
CA THR A 288 -6.03 1.65 9.24
C THR A 288 -7.31 1.25 10.00
N GLN A 289 -7.21 0.79 11.25
CA GLN A 289 -8.36 0.41 12.08
C GLN A 289 -9.10 1.61 12.68
N GLN A 290 -8.40 2.72 12.89
CA GLN A 290 -8.97 3.92 13.49
C GLN A 290 -9.63 4.85 12.45
N HIS A 291 -9.25 4.73 11.18
CA HIS A 291 -9.66 5.60 10.06
C HIS A 291 -10.24 4.81 8.88
N VAL A 292 -11.10 3.82 9.16
CA VAL A 292 -11.83 3.12 8.10
C VAL A 292 -12.80 4.10 7.47
N ALA A 293 -12.51 4.51 6.23
CA ALA A 293 -13.47 5.20 5.41
C ALA A 293 -14.69 4.26 5.21
N PRO A 294 -15.92 4.73 5.45
CA PRO A 294 -17.10 3.90 5.29
C PRO A 294 -17.24 3.44 3.83
N PRO A 295 -17.99 2.35 3.56
CA PRO A 295 -18.47 2.04 2.21
C PRO A 295 -19.07 3.29 1.55
N ARG A 296 -18.87 3.52 0.24
CA ARG A 296 -19.47 4.68 -0.47
C ARG A 296 -20.92 4.37 -0.87
N ASP A 297 -21.65 3.78 0.07
CA ASP A 297 -23.05 3.46 -0.04
C ASP A 297 -23.82 4.67 0.50
N GLY A 298 -24.85 5.12 -0.23
CA GLY A 298 -25.67 6.26 0.18
C GLY A 298 -26.35 6.09 1.54
N GLU A 299 -26.31 4.89 2.12
CA GLU A 299 -26.81 4.55 3.44
C GLU A 299 -25.94 3.47 4.12
N ILE A 300 -25.61 3.64 5.40
CA ILE A 300 -24.92 2.64 6.24
C ILE A 300 -25.82 2.37 7.44
N ASN A 301 -26.27 1.13 7.64
CA ASN A 301 -27.21 0.77 8.71
C ASN A 301 -28.48 1.68 8.72
N ASN A 302 -29.03 1.97 7.54
CA ASN A 302 -30.14 2.92 7.32
C ASN A 302 -29.84 4.38 7.73
N ILE A 303 -28.56 4.76 7.84
CA ILE A 303 -28.12 6.13 8.07
C ILE A 303 -27.62 6.72 6.75
N PRO A 304 -28.24 7.80 6.23
CA PRO A 304 -27.77 8.48 5.03
C PRO A 304 -26.28 8.85 5.14
N SER A 305 -25.49 8.42 4.15
CA SER A 305 -24.04 8.55 4.15
C SER A 305 -23.59 9.21 2.85
N TYR A 306 -22.77 10.26 2.97
CA TYR A 306 -22.35 11.08 1.83
C TYR A 306 -20.83 11.13 1.77
N TRP A 307 -20.27 10.60 0.69
CA TRP A 307 -18.84 10.68 0.44
C TRP A 307 -18.50 11.99 -0.26
N ILE A 308 -17.72 12.84 0.38
CA ILE A 308 -17.27 14.14 -0.17
C ILE A 308 -15.75 14.18 -0.20
N ASP A 309 -15.21 14.72 -1.30
CA ASP A 309 -13.77 14.89 -1.52
C ASP A 309 -13.27 16.30 -1.19
N THR A 310 -14.19 17.27 -1.00
CA THR A 310 -13.89 18.68 -0.67
C THR A 310 -15.08 19.30 0.08
N GLU A 311 -14.83 20.34 0.89
CA GLU A 311 -15.87 21.13 1.56
C GLU A 311 -16.81 21.88 0.60
N GLU A 312 -16.35 22.16 -0.63
CA GLU A 312 -17.12 22.84 -1.67
C GLU A 312 -18.35 22.03 -2.11
N ARG A 313 -18.35 20.74 -1.79
CA ARG A 313 -19.48 19.83 -1.99
C ARG A 313 -20.70 20.20 -1.17
N ILE A 314 -20.53 20.91 -0.05
CA ILE A 314 -21.63 21.35 0.80
C ILE A 314 -22.01 22.76 0.37
N GLY A 315 -23.08 22.85 -0.41
CA GLY A 315 -23.54 24.08 -1.03
C GLY A 315 -24.56 24.84 -0.18
N PRO A 316 -24.78 26.14 -0.48
CA PRO A 316 -25.82 26.94 0.17
C PRO A 316 -27.22 26.35 -0.10
N GLY A 317 -28.16 26.62 0.81
CA GLY A 317 -29.55 26.19 0.66
C GLY A 317 -29.77 24.69 0.87
N ASN A 318 -29.02 24.08 1.80
CA ASN A 318 -29.15 22.67 2.16
C ASN A 318 -28.93 21.73 0.94
N LYS A 319 -27.84 21.96 0.20
CA LYS A 319 -27.44 21.13 -0.94
C LYS A 319 -26.13 20.40 -0.65
N ILE A 320 -25.99 19.18 -1.17
CA ILE A 320 -24.74 18.41 -1.13
C ILE A 320 -24.48 17.76 -2.48
N ALA A 321 -23.23 17.81 -2.94
CA ALA A 321 -22.71 17.02 -4.04
C ALA A 321 -21.80 15.91 -3.49
N TYR A 322 -22.07 14.64 -3.76
CA TYR A 322 -21.33 13.52 -3.17
C TYR A 322 -21.06 12.44 -4.21
N ARG A 323 -20.04 11.62 -4.00
CA ARG A 323 -19.72 10.54 -4.94
C ARG A 323 -20.32 9.21 -4.54
N LEU A 324 -20.82 8.50 -5.54
CA LEU A 324 -21.22 7.11 -5.42
C LEU A 324 -20.00 6.16 -5.53
N ASN A 325 -20.21 4.88 -5.24
CA ASN A 325 -19.19 3.82 -5.36
C ASN A 325 -18.43 3.83 -6.71
N HIS A 326 -19.10 4.17 -7.81
CA HIS A 326 -18.51 4.21 -9.15
C HIS A 326 -17.86 5.55 -9.51
N GLY A 327 -17.76 6.49 -8.56
CA GLY A 327 -17.11 7.79 -8.73
C GLY A 327 -17.97 8.88 -9.37
N GLU A 328 -19.19 8.53 -9.78
CA GLU A 328 -20.22 9.46 -10.25
C GLU A 328 -20.55 10.48 -9.15
N LEU A 329 -20.63 11.76 -9.54
CA LEU A 329 -21.00 12.85 -8.66
C LEU A 329 -22.50 13.09 -8.75
N VAL A 330 -23.19 13.03 -7.61
CA VAL A 330 -24.63 13.22 -7.51
C VAL A 330 -24.93 14.40 -6.60
N GLU A 331 -25.91 15.21 -6.97
CA GLU A 331 -26.41 16.30 -6.15
C GLU A 331 -27.70 15.91 -5.43
N LYS A 332 -27.84 16.38 -4.19
CA LYS A 332 -29.05 16.21 -3.39
C LYS A 332 -29.40 17.51 -2.67
N GLU A 333 -30.65 17.92 -2.80
CA GLU A 333 -31.24 19.01 -2.04
C GLU A 333 -31.90 18.47 -0.77
N ASN A 334 -32.03 19.32 0.25
CA ASN A 334 -32.61 18.97 1.54
C ASN A 334 -31.97 17.74 2.18
N TRP A 335 -30.65 17.58 2.00
CA TRP A 335 -29.91 16.41 2.47
C TRP A 335 -29.76 16.39 3.99
N PHE A 336 -29.78 17.58 4.61
CA PHE A 336 -29.58 17.77 6.03
C PHE A 336 -30.92 17.99 6.74
N PRO A 337 -31.37 17.05 7.62
CA PRO A 337 -32.68 17.10 8.27
C PRO A 337 -32.84 18.32 9.18
N THR A 338 -34.05 18.82 9.39
CA THR A 338 -34.29 19.94 10.32
C THR A 338 -34.21 19.54 11.79
N GLY A 339 -33.91 20.50 12.67
CA GLY A 339 -33.81 20.29 14.12
C GLY A 339 -32.48 19.66 14.59
N PRO A 340 -32.42 19.20 15.86
CA PRO A 340 -31.22 18.57 16.41
C PRO A 340 -30.89 17.27 15.68
N VAL A 341 -29.65 17.16 15.21
CA VAL A 341 -29.14 15.98 14.49
C VAL A 341 -27.86 15.49 15.14
N THR A 342 -27.66 14.17 15.12
CA THR A 342 -26.37 13.55 15.44
C THR A 342 -25.75 13.10 14.13
N ILE A 343 -24.50 13.49 13.89
CA ILE A 343 -23.75 13.13 12.68
C ILE A 343 -22.55 12.27 13.06
N GLY A 344 -22.28 11.24 12.27
CA GLY A 344 -21.01 10.52 12.27
C GLY A 344 -20.12 11.10 11.18
N ILE A 345 -18.84 11.34 11.50
CA ILE A 345 -17.83 11.78 10.54
C ILE A 345 -16.63 10.86 10.68
N THR A 346 -16.10 10.46 9.53
CA THR A 346 -14.86 9.71 9.43
C THR A 346 -14.18 10.08 8.12
N SER A 347 -12.89 9.85 8.04
CA SER A 347 -12.05 10.16 6.90
C SER A 347 -11.03 9.04 6.70
N GLY A 348 -10.48 8.93 5.49
CA GLY A 348 -9.39 7.98 5.26
C GLY A 348 -8.11 8.42 5.97
N ALA A 349 -7.20 7.49 6.23
CA ALA A 349 -5.93 7.77 6.91
C ALA A 349 -5.04 8.83 6.21
N SER A 350 -5.27 9.12 4.93
CA SER A 350 -4.56 10.15 4.14
C SER A 350 -5.31 11.49 4.02
N THR A 351 -6.52 11.61 4.57
CA THR A 351 -7.36 12.82 4.45
C THR A 351 -7.00 13.84 5.53
N PRO A 352 -6.45 15.04 5.21
CA PRO A 352 -6.03 16.01 6.22
C PRO A 352 -7.17 16.40 7.15
N ASP A 353 -6.87 16.57 8.44
CA ASP A 353 -7.84 17.09 9.40
C ASP A 353 -8.38 18.45 9.00
N LYS A 354 -7.62 19.27 8.26
CA LYS A 354 -8.13 20.54 7.75
C LYS A 354 -9.34 20.38 6.84
N VAL A 355 -9.30 19.35 5.99
CA VAL A 355 -10.42 19.04 5.07
C VAL A 355 -11.64 18.63 5.90
N VAL A 356 -11.45 17.81 6.93
CA VAL A 356 -12.51 17.42 7.85
C VAL A 356 -13.06 18.64 8.62
N GLU A 357 -12.19 19.53 9.09
CA GLU A 357 -12.55 20.78 9.78
C GLU A 357 -13.34 21.72 8.86
N ASN A 358 -12.92 21.89 7.60
CA ASN A 358 -13.58 22.74 6.63
C ASN A 358 -14.98 22.21 6.28
N VAL A 359 -15.11 20.89 6.11
CA VAL A 359 -16.41 20.21 5.95
C VAL A 359 -17.31 20.48 7.17
N LEU A 360 -16.79 20.26 8.37
CA LEU A 360 -17.52 20.52 9.63
C LEU A 360 -18.00 21.96 9.74
N LYS A 361 -17.16 22.93 9.35
CA LYS A 361 -17.55 24.35 9.30
C LYS A 361 -18.73 24.60 8.37
N GLN A 362 -18.75 24.00 7.18
CA GLN A 362 -19.89 24.12 6.27
C GLN A 362 -21.17 23.50 6.86
N VAL A 363 -21.07 22.33 7.48
CA VAL A 363 -22.20 21.67 8.16
C VAL A 363 -22.74 22.54 9.30
N PHE A 364 -21.87 23.09 10.15
CA PHE A 364 -22.30 23.98 11.23
C PHE A 364 -22.87 25.29 10.72
N GLN A 365 -22.32 25.83 9.63
CA GLN A 365 -22.85 27.04 9.00
C GLN A 365 -24.26 26.81 8.45
N LEU A 366 -24.51 25.65 7.80
CA LEU A 366 -25.86 25.26 7.36
C LEU A 366 -26.84 25.17 8.56
N LYS A 367 -26.44 24.53 9.68
CA LYS A 367 -27.28 24.49 10.89
C LYS A 367 -27.55 25.86 11.48
N LYS A 368 -26.54 26.73 11.50
CA LYS A 368 -26.69 28.09 12.01
C LYS A 368 -27.67 28.90 11.15
N GLN A 369 -27.63 28.73 9.82
CA GLN A 369 -28.57 29.37 8.90
C GLN A 369 -30.00 28.88 9.09
N GLU A 370 -30.21 27.58 9.32
CA GLU A 370 -31.53 27.02 9.64
C GLU A 370 -32.09 27.63 10.94
N ALA A 371 -31.28 27.74 11.99
CA ALA A 371 -31.73 28.32 13.26
C ALA A 371 -32.04 29.83 13.21
N LEU A 372 -31.65 30.50 12.13
CA LEU A 372 -31.91 31.92 11.88
C LEU A 372 -33.14 32.15 10.97
N LEU A 373 -33.70 31.08 10.41
CA LEU A 373 -34.95 31.05 9.62
C LEU A 373 -36.11 30.61 10.52
#